data_AF-S4P439-F1
#
_entry.id   AF-S4P439-F1
#
_cell.length_a   1.000
_cell.length_b   1.000
_cell.length_c   1.000
_cell.angle_alpha   90.00
_cell.angle_beta   90.00
_cell.angle_gamma   90.00
#
_symmetry.space_group_name_H-M   'P 1'
#
loop_
_entity.id
_entity.type
_entity.pdbx_description
1 polymer ?
#
loop_
_entity_poly.entity_id
_entity_poly.type
_entity_poly.pdbx_seq_one_letter_code
_entity_poly.pdbx_strand_id
1 'polypeptide(L)'
;MDSGSIVGLWGRLVRSARKLHHPALAQLLARAPTICPTASKHILDALPYIASPGSVELIKNMILNNEADKDTRHEWLMSMAMIPRPKLDMLKSMLELLQQQKNDKVVSFTVSSMTHSYCKHNGKSLRECCEEEVPKQILEEFQNVVNEVISKVIVNPQRQ
;
A
#
# COMPACT_ATOMS: atom_id res chain seq x y z
N MET A 1 19.84 -21.27 1.63
CA MET A 1 18.87 -21.05 2.72
C MET A 1 18.17 -22.36 2.98
N ASP A 2 18.41 -22.97 4.14
CA ASP A 2 17.75 -24.22 4.52
C ASP A 2 16.23 -24.01 4.62
N SER A 3 15.48 -24.80 3.84
CA SER A 3 14.03 -24.78 3.84
C SER A 3 13.44 -25.17 5.20
N GLY A 4 14.19 -25.84 6.08
CA GLY A 4 13.76 -26.14 7.45
C GLY A 4 13.86 -24.97 8.44
N SER A 5 14.61 -23.90 8.13
CA SER A 5 14.80 -22.77 9.04
C SER A 5 13.53 -21.90 9.18
N ILE A 6 13.41 -21.16 10.29
CA ILE A 6 12.30 -20.22 10.54
C ILE A 6 12.19 -19.19 9.40
N VAL A 7 13.32 -18.64 8.96
CA VAL A 7 13.37 -17.70 7.81
C VAL A 7 12.91 -18.38 6.52
N GLY A 8 13.31 -19.63 6.31
CA GLY A 8 12.87 -20.44 5.17
C GLY A 8 11.37 -20.73 5.16
N LEU A 9 10.79 -21.00 6.34
CA LEU A 9 9.35 -21.22 6.53
C LEU A 9 8.56 -19.93 6.29
N TRP A 10 8.97 -18.82 6.89
CA TRP A 10 8.35 -17.51 6.69
C TRP A 10 8.40 -17.08 5.22
N GLY A 11 9.56 -17.26 4.57
CA GLY A 11 9.69 -16.99 3.14
C GLY A 11 8.76 -17.87 2.27
N ARG A 12 8.47 -19.11 2.68
CA ARG A 12 7.48 -19.95 1.99
C ARG A 12 6.06 -19.44 2.20
N LEU A 13 5.70 -19.05 3.42
CA LEU A 13 4.41 -18.44 3.72
C LEU A 13 4.15 -17.25 2.78
N VAL A 14 5.08 -16.28 2.74
CA VAL A 14 5.00 -15.09 1.90
C VAL A 14 4.85 -15.45 0.41
N ARG A 15 5.71 -16.33 -0.11
CA ARG A 15 5.69 -16.72 -1.54
C ARG A 15 4.42 -17.47 -1.92
N SER A 16 3.90 -18.33 -1.04
CA SER A 16 2.65 -19.06 -1.29
C SER A 16 1.45 -18.12 -1.25
N ALA A 17 1.42 -17.19 -0.30
CA ALA A 17 0.32 -16.24 -0.12
C ALA A 17 0.20 -15.24 -1.29
N ARG A 18 1.27 -14.98 -2.06
CA ARG A 18 1.22 -14.12 -3.27
C ARG A 18 0.19 -14.52 -4.31
N LYS A 19 -0.18 -15.81 -4.35
CA LYS A 19 -1.15 -16.35 -5.30
C LYS A 19 -2.60 -16.09 -4.89
N LEU A 20 -2.81 -15.66 -3.65
CA LEU A 20 -4.13 -15.45 -3.08
C LEU A 20 -4.63 -14.04 -3.43
N HIS A 21 -5.87 -13.96 -3.92
CA HIS A 21 -6.59 -12.71 -4.06
C HIS A 21 -7.12 -12.23 -2.71
N HIS A 22 -7.56 -10.98 -2.63
CA HIS A 22 -8.00 -10.34 -1.39
C HIS A 22 -8.98 -11.20 -0.55
N PRO A 23 -10.08 -11.76 -1.10
CA PRO A 23 -11.00 -12.58 -0.30
C PRO A 23 -10.35 -13.82 0.33
N ALA A 24 -9.41 -14.45 -0.39
CA ALA A 24 -8.70 -15.63 0.10
C ALA A 24 -7.68 -15.26 1.19
N LEU A 25 -7.01 -14.11 1.08
CA LEU A 25 -6.13 -13.59 2.13
C LEU A 25 -6.91 -13.21 3.39
N ALA A 26 -8.06 -12.54 3.23
CA ALA A 26 -8.95 -12.21 4.34
C ALA A 26 -9.46 -13.48 5.03
N GLN A 27 -9.86 -14.50 4.27
CA GLN A 27 -10.27 -15.79 4.82
C GLN A 27 -9.12 -16.52 5.54
N LEU A 28 -7.89 -16.47 5.00
CA LEU A 28 -6.71 -17.03 5.65
C LEU A 28 -6.45 -16.35 7.00
N LEU A 29 -6.51 -15.01 7.04
CA LEU A 29 -6.34 -14.24 8.28
C LEU A 29 -7.44 -14.55 9.29
N ALA A 30 -8.71 -14.62 8.86
CA ALA A 30 -9.83 -14.95 9.73
C ALA A 30 -9.74 -16.37 10.34
N ARG A 31 -9.16 -17.32 9.60
CA ARG A 31 -8.95 -18.71 10.07
C ARG A 31 -7.66 -18.89 10.85
N ALA A 32 -6.74 -17.94 10.81
CA ALA A 32 -5.44 -18.05 11.45
C ALA A 32 -5.50 -18.45 12.94
N PRO A 33 -6.40 -17.89 13.78
CA PRO A 33 -6.49 -18.27 15.19
C PRO A 33 -6.76 -19.75 15.44
N THR A 34 -7.37 -20.47 14.47
CA THR A 34 -7.65 -21.90 14.59
C THR A 34 -6.42 -22.77 14.30
N ILE A 35 -5.34 -22.20 13.76
CA ILE A 35 -4.08 -22.90 13.48
C ILE A 35 -3.19 -22.88 14.72
N CYS A 36 -2.90 -21.69 15.25
CA CYS A 36 -2.21 -21.49 16.53
C CYS A 36 -2.40 -20.05 17.04
N PRO A 37 -2.13 -19.76 18.34
CA PRO A 37 -2.36 -18.44 18.92
C PRO A 37 -1.62 -17.29 18.23
N THR A 38 -0.44 -17.55 17.65
CA THR A 38 0.40 -16.52 17.00
C THR A 38 0.22 -16.46 15.48
N ALA A 39 -0.61 -17.32 14.89
CA ALA A 39 -0.76 -17.41 13.44
C ALA A 39 -1.27 -16.10 12.82
N SER A 40 -2.22 -15.41 13.47
CA SER A 40 -2.71 -14.11 12.99
C SER A 40 -1.58 -13.10 12.90
N LYS A 41 -0.74 -13.01 13.93
CA LYS A 41 0.44 -12.13 13.94
C LYS A 41 1.38 -12.47 12.78
N HIS A 42 1.69 -13.75 12.57
CA HIS A 42 2.57 -14.16 11.46
C HIS A 42 2.02 -13.80 10.07
N ILE A 43 0.70 -13.83 9.88
CA ILE A 43 0.07 -13.42 8.62
C ILE A 43 0.10 -11.89 8.48
N LEU A 44 -0.23 -11.15 9.53
CA LEU A 44 -0.19 -9.67 9.55
C LEU A 44 1.22 -9.14 9.27
N ASP A 45 2.23 -9.70 9.95
CA ASP A 45 3.64 -9.36 9.74
C ASP A 45 4.10 -9.70 8.31
N ALA A 46 3.48 -10.70 7.66
CA ALA A 46 3.80 -11.09 6.30
C ALA A 46 3.09 -10.25 5.22
N LEU A 47 1.93 -9.65 5.50
CA LEU A 47 1.09 -8.94 4.53
C LEU A 47 1.86 -7.95 3.63
N PRO A 48 2.67 -7.01 4.15
CA PRO A 48 3.37 -6.06 3.29
C PRO A 48 4.41 -6.73 2.38
N TYR A 49 4.99 -7.85 2.78
CA TYR A 49 6.01 -8.58 2.02
C TYR A 49 5.43 -9.56 1.00
N ILE A 50 4.14 -9.87 1.09
CA ILE A 50 3.42 -10.59 0.03
C ILE A 50 3.50 -9.74 -1.25
N ALA A 51 3.27 -8.44 -1.16
CA ALA A 51 3.39 -7.51 -2.30
C ALA A 51 2.59 -7.96 -3.53
N SER A 52 1.34 -8.41 -3.32
CA SER A 52 0.39 -8.77 -4.37
C SER A 52 -0.80 -7.78 -4.38
N PRO A 53 -1.60 -7.72 -5.46
CA PRO A 53 -2.80 -6.87 -5.46
C PRO A 53 -3.72 -7.17 -4.28
N GLY A 54 -3.91 -8.47 -3.97
CA GLY A 54 -4.75 -8.90 -2.86
C GLY A 54 -4.22 -8.46 -1.49
N SER A 55 -2.89 -8.42 -1.29
CA SER A 55 -2.32 -7.97 -0.01
C SER A 55 -2.43 -6.45 0.15
N VAL A 56 -2.21 -5.69 -0.92
CA VAL A 56 -2.37 -4.21 -0.90
C VAL A 56 -3.83 -3.83 -0.65
N GLU A 57 -4.78 -4.51 -1.30
CA GLU A 57 -6.21 -4.28 -1.07
C GLU A 57 -6.63 -4.62 0.37
N LEU A 58 -6.13 -5.74 0.94
CA LEU A 58 -6.39 -6.09 2.33
C LEU A 58 -5.82 -5.05 3.30
N ILE A 59 -4.56 -4.65 3.12
CA ILE A 59 -3.91 -3.62 3.94
C ILE A 59 -4.70 -2.30 3.87
N LYS A 60 -5.11 -1.86 2.67
CA LYS A 60 -5.97 -0.69 2.49
C LYS A 60 -7.24 -0.80 3.34
N ASN A 61 -7.98 -1.91 3.22
CA ASN A 61 -9.22 -2.11 3.96
C ASN A 61 -9.00 -2.07 5.48
N MET A 62 -7.96 -2.74 5.98
CA MET A 62 -7.61 -2.73 7.39
C MET A 62 -7.25 -1.32 7.89
N ILE A 63 -6.53 -0.53 7.10
CA ILE A 63 -6.21 0.87 7.45
C ILE A 63 -7.49 1.71 7.51
N LEU A 64 -8.38 1.59 6.53
CA LEU A 64 -9.64 2.35 6.50
C LEU A 64 -10.59 1.96 7.64
N ASN A 65 -10.58 0.69 8.04
CA ASN A 65 -11.37 0.18 9.16
C ASN A 65 -10.73 0.43 10.54
N ASN A 66 -9.56 1.05 10.61
CA ASN A 66 -8.78 1.23 11.84
C ASN A 66 -8.43 -0.09 12.55
N GLU A 67 -8.17 -1.15 11.78
CA GLU A 67 -7.79 -2.49 12.27
C GLU A 67 -6.27 -2.65 12.49
N ALA A 68 -5.48 -1.61 12.20
CA ALA A 68 -4.04 -1.57 12.44
C ALA A 68 -3.68 -0.41 13.35
N ASP A 69 -2.82 -0.69 14.35
CA ASP A 69 -2.24 0.37 15.17
C ASP A 69 -1.30 1.27 14.34
N LYS A 70 -0.87 2.38 14.95
CA LYS A 70 -0.08 3.42 14.27
C LYS A 70 1.25 2.88 13.73
N ASP A 71 1.92 2.01 14.47
CA ASP A 71 3.26 1.51 14.13
C ASP A 71 3.16 0.47 13.02
N THR A 72 2.23 -0.47 13.16
CA THR A 72 1.89 -1.48 12.15
C THR A 72 1.47 -0.80 10.84
N ARG A 73 0.59 0.19 10.91
CA ARG A 73 0.17 0.99 9.76
C ARG A 73 1.37 1.66 9.07
N HIS A 74 2.25 2.28 9.85
CA HIS A 74 3.43 2.95 9.32
C HIS A 74 4.36 1.96 8.61
N GLU A 75 4.66 0.83 9.24
CA GLU A 75 5.50 -0.24 8.66
C GLU A 75 4.92 -0.77 7.35
N TRP A 76 3.61 -1.03 7.31
CA TRP A 76 2.94 -1.50 6.12
C TRP A 76 3.04 -0.49 4.96
N LEU A 77 2.74 0.79 5.23
CA LEU A 77 2.82 1.85 4.24
C LEU A 77 4.25 2.04 3.71
N MET A 78 5.25 2.04 4.58
CA MET A 78 6.66 2.16 4.18
C MET A 78 7.12 0.95 3.37
N SER A 79 6.68 -0.25 3.72
CA SER A 79 7.00 -1.46 2.97
C SER A 79 6.34 -1.48 1.58
N MET A 80 5.08 -1.05 1.49
CA MET A 80 4.38 -0.94 0.20
C MET A 80 5.03 0.09 -0.74
N ALA A 81 5.58 1.18 -0.19
CA ALA A 81 6.31 2.19 -0.96
C ALA A 81 7.55 1.61 -1.67
N MET A 82 8.08 0.48 -1.18
CA MET A 82 9.25 -0.21 -1.71
C MET A 82 8.91 -1.38 -2.65
N ILE A 83 7.64 -1.56 -3.01
CA ILE A 83 7.25 -2.58 -4.00
C ILE A 83 7.88 -2.20 -5.36
N PRO A 84 8.77 -3.03 -5.93
CA PRO A 84 9.61 -2.62 -7.06
C PRO A 84 8.85 -2.55 -8.39
N ARG A 85 7.83 -3.39 -8.57
CA ARG A 85 7.02 -3.45 -9.80
C ARG A 85 5.54 -3.58 -9.43
N PRO A 86 4.94 -2.50 -8.89
CA PRO A 86 3.53 -2.52 -8.52
C PRO A 86 2.67 -2.74 -9.78
N LYS A 87 1.51 -3.37 -9.58
CA LYS A 87 0.53 -3.60 -10.65
C LYS A 87 -0.54 -2.52 -10.63
N LEU A 88 -1.22 -2.31 -11.75
CA LEU A 88 -2.30 -1.31 -11.86
C LEU A 88 -3.35 -1.45 -10.76
N ASP A 89 -3.78 -2.67 -10.42
CA ASP A 89 -4.79 -2.89 -9.37
C ASP A 89 -4.30 -2.50 -7.97
N MET A 90 -2.98 -2.53 -7.72
CA MET A 90 -2.41 -1.97 -6.49
C MET A 90 -2.57 -0.44 -6.49
N LEU A 91 -2.30 0.23 -7.61
CA LEU A 91 -2.49 1.68 -7.71
C LEU A 91 -3.94 2.09 -7.50
N LYS A 92 -4.92 1.33 -8.03
CA LYS A 92 -6.35 1.57 -7.77
C LYS A 92 -6.66 1.53 -6.27
N SER A 93 -6.18 0.50 -5.58
CA SER A 93 -6.34 0.39 -4.12
C SER A 93 -5.69 1.56 -3.36
N MET A 94 -4.51 2.01 -3.81
CA MET A 94 -3.83 3.14 -3.19
C MET A 94 -4.48 4.49 -3.51
N LEU A 95 -5.06 4.65 -4.70
CA LEU A 95 -5.85 5.84 -5.05
C LEU A 95 -7.05 5.98 -4.13
N GLU A 96 -7.81 4.90 -3.91
CA GLU A 96 -8.91 4.90 -2.94
C GLU A 96 -8.42 5.29 -1.53
N LEU A 97 -7.27 4.76 -1.10
CA LEU A 97 -6.69 5.13 0.20
C LEU A 97 -6.34 6.61 0.26
N LEU A 98 -5.69 7.15 -0.79
CA LEU A 98 -5.31 8.54 -0.89
C LEU A 98 -6.54 9.46 -0.83
N GLN A 99 -7.62 9.09 -1.53
CA GLN A 99 -8.87 9.85 -1.55
C GLN A 99 -9.56 9.94 -0.20
N GLN A 100 -9.44 8.89 0.64
CA GLN A 100 -10.01 8.87 1.98
C GLN A 100 -9.08 9.50 3.03
N GLN A 101 -7.78 9.62 2.75
CA GLN A 101 -6.74 10.07 3.67
C GLN A 101 -5.92 11.24 3.08
N LYS A 102 -6.60 12.23 2.48
CA LYS A 102 -6.01 13.29 1.63
C LYS A 102 -4.88 14.14 2.24
N ASN A 103 -4.72 14.12 3.56
CA ASN A 103 -3.69 14.89 4.28
C ASN A 103 -2.69 14.01 5.05
N ASP A 104 -2.75 12.68 4.90
CA ASP A 104 -1.79 11.80 5.53
C ASP A 104 -0.50 11.73 4.71
N LYS A 105 0.57 12.30 5.29
CA LYS A 105 1.90 12.39 4.64
C LYS A 105 2.50 11.04 4.30
N VAL A 106 2.25 10.01 5.11
CA VAL A 106 2.78 8.66 4.88
C VAL A 106 2.02 8.01 3.73
N VAL A 107 0.69 8.14 3.70
CA VAL A 107 -0.13 7.70 2.56
C VAL A 107 0.31 8.39 1.28
N SER A 108 0.45 9.72 1.30
CA SER A 108 0.93 10.50 0.15
C SER A 108 2.28 9.98 -0.36
N PHE A 109 3.25 9.79 0.53
CA PHE A 109 4.57 9.27 0.18
C PHE A 109 4.50 7.85 -0.42
N THR A 110 3.72 6.96 0.18
CA THR A 110 3.56 5.59 -0.31
C THR A 110 2.92 5.56 -1.69
N VAL A 111 1.84 6.31 -1.89
CA VAL A 111 1.13 6.37 -3.19
C VAL A 111 2.05 6.96 -4.26
N SER A 112 2.73 8.08 -3.98
CA SER A 112 3.65 8.69 -4.96
C SER A 112 4.80 7.75 -5.34
N SER A 113 5.37 7.03 -4.37
CA SER A 113 6.47 6.09 -4.60
C SER A 113 6.02 4.87 -5.42
N MET A 114 4.82 4.35 -5.14
CA MET A 114 4.24 3.24 -5.92
C MET A 114 3.91 3.67 -7.34
N THR A 115 3.30 4.84 -7.54
CA THR A 115 3.00 5.37 -8.88
C THR A 115 4.27 5.61 -9.68
N HIS A 116 5.31 6.18 -9.07
CA HIS A 116 6.61 6.33 -9.73
C HIS A 116 7.20 4.97 -10.14
N SER A 117 7.19 3.99 -9.23
CA SER A 117 7.73 2.64 -9.51
C SER A 117 6.93 1.92 -10.60
N TYR A 118 5.61 2.06 -10.62
CA TYR A 118 4.75 1.57 -11.71
C TYR A 118 5.18 2.18 -13.04
N CYS A 119 5.20 3.52 -13.13
CA CYS A 119 5.50 4.23 -14.37
C CYS A 119 6.92 3.99 -14.86
N LYS A 120 7.90 3.86 -13.96
CA LYS A 120 9.28 3.52 -14.31
C LYS A 120 9.42 2.14 -14.96
N HIS A 121 8.49 1.22 -14.70
CA HIS A 121 8.57 -0.18 -15.11
C HIS A 121 7.44 -0.61 -16.07
N ASN A 122 6.60 0.30 -16.56
CA ASN A 122 5.47 -0.02 -17.45
C ASN A 122 5.86 -0.15 -18.94
N GLY A 123 7.11 0.16 -19.30
CA GLY A 123 7.61 0.09 -20.68
C GLY A 123 7.35 1.34 -21.54
N LYS A 124 6.71 2.37 -20.99
CA LYS A 124 6.44 3.67 -21.61
C LYS A 124 7.34 4.75 -21.02
N SER A 125 7.30 5.95 -21.61
CA SER A 125 7.89 7.13 -20.97
C SER A 125 7.12 7.51 -19.70
N LEU A 126 7.78 8.13 -18.72
CA LEU A 126 7.12 8.60 -17.49
C LEU A 126 5.96 9.54 -17.79
N ARG A 127 6.12 10.44 -18.78
CA ARG A 127 5.08 11.39 -19.19
C ARG A 127 3.85 10.67 -19.73
N GLU A 128 4.03 9.69 -20.60
CA GLU A 128 2.93 8.91 -21.15
C GLU A 128 2.21 8.09 -20.07
N CYS A 129 2.95 7.50 -19.13
CA CYS A 129 2.35 6.79 -18.00
C CYS A 129 1.45 7.70 -17.15
N CYS A 130 1.90 8.92 -16.86
CA CYS A 130 1.15 9.86 -16.03
C CYS A 130 -0.17 10.35 -16.68
N GLU A 131 -0.37 10.12 -17.98
CA GLU A 131 -1.62 10.41 -18.68
C GLU A 131 -2.58 9.20 -18.69
N GLU A 132 -2.14 8.02 -18.24
CA GLU A 132 -3.03 6.87 -18.03
C GLU A 132 -4.02 7.16 -16.89
N GLU A 133 -5.21 6.57 -16.99
CA GLU A 133 -6.35 6.87 -16.11
C GLU A 133 -6.00 6.90 -14.61
N VAL A 134 -5.40 5.84 -14.06
CA VAL A 134 -5.13 5.75 -12.62
C VAL A 134 -3.95 6.64 -12.18
N PRO A 135 -2.77 6.62 -12.83
CA PRO A 135 -1.69 7.57 -12.52
C PRO A 135 -2.12 9.03 -12.61
N LYS A 136 -2.95 9.37 -13.61
CA LYS A 136 -3.49 10.72 -13.78
C LYS A 136 -4.39 11.14 -12.62
N GLN A 137 -5.32 10.28 -12.20
CA GLN A 137 -6.18 10.56 -11.04
C GLN A 137 -5.35 10.76 -9.77
N ILE A 138 -4.30 9.95 -9.56
CA ILE A 138 -3.38 10.14 -8.43
C ILE A 138 -2.67 11.50 -8.50
N LEU A 139 -2.21 11.89 -9.70
CA LEU A 139 -1.57 13.20 -9.91
C LEU A 139 -2.54 14.35 -9.61
N GLU A 140 -3.79 14.25 -10.05
CA GLU A 140 -4.84 15.24 -9.80
C GLU A 140 -5.14 15.36 -8.29
N GLU A 141 -5.22 14.26 -7.54
CA GLU A 141 -5.37 14.32 -6.08
C GLU A 141 -4.20 15.06 -5.42
N PHE A 142 -2.96 14.81 -5.85
CA PHE A 142 -1.80 15.56 -5.33
C PHE A 142 -1.82 17.04 -5.69
N GLN A 143 -2.21 17.39 -6.93
CA GLN A 143 -2.37 18.78 -7.34
C GLN A 143 -3.43 19.49 -6.50
N ASN A 144 -4.56 18.82 -6.21
CA ASN A 144 -5.60 19.36 -5.35
C ASN A 144 -5.08 19.65 -3.94
N VAL A 145 -4.33 18.73 -3.34
CA VAL A 145 -3.69 18.95 -2.03
C VAL A 145 -2.75 20.15 -2.05
N VAL A 146 -1.91 20.28 -3.08
CA VAL A 146 -1.01 21.43 -3.23
C VAL A 146 -1.79 22.75 -3.36
N ASN A 147 -2.84 22.77 -4.18
CA ASN A 147 -3.69 23.95 -4.38
C ASN A 147 -4.40 24.38 -3.09
N GLU A 148 -4.87 23.42 -2.29
CA GLU A 148 -5.43 23.67 -0.96
C GLU A 148 -4.40 24.26 0.01
N VAL A 149 -3.14 23.81 -0.05
CA VAL A 149 -2.08 24.38 0.79
C VAL A 149 -1.74 25.80 0.34
N ILE A 150 -1.59 26.03 -0.96
CA ILE A 150 -1.29 27.36 -1.51
C ILE A 150 -2.39 28.35 -1.15
N SER A 151 -3.67 28.00 -1.33
CA SER A 151 -4.79 28.87 -0.97
C SER A 151 -4.81 29.22 0.52
N LYS A 152 -4.53 28.27 1.42
CA LYS A 152 -4.42 28.54 2.87
C LYS A 152 -3.27 29.50 3.20
N VAL A 153 -2.13 29.40 2.51
CA VAL A 153 -0.97 30.29 2.69
C VAL A 153 -1.29 31.70 2.20
N ILE A 154 -1.93 31.85 1.04
CA ILE A 154 -2.30 33.16 0.48
C ILE A 154 -3.33 33.88 1.38
N VAL A 155 -4.27 33.13 1.99
CA VAL A 155 -5.31 33.69 2.86
C VAL A 155 -4.78 34.07 4.25
N ASN A 156 -3.64 33.52 4.70
CA ASN A 156 -3.09 33.80 6.03
C ASN A 156 -1.58 34.11 6.00
N PRO A 157 -1.18 35.32 5.58
CA PRO A 157 0.22 35.72 5.43
C PRO A 157 0.99 35.93 6.76
N GLN A 158 0.39 35.62 7.92
CA GLN A 158 0.91 35.97 9.25
C GLN A 158 1.61 34.82 10.00
N ARG A 159 2.01 33.72 9.35
CA ARG A 159 2.91 32.73 9.97
C ARG A 159 4.31 32.81 9.36
N GLN A 160 5.10 33.74 9.87
CA GLN A 160 6.56 33.63 9.96
C GLN A 160 6.94 33.38 11.42
#